data_AF-A0A0N9YIT7-F1
#
_entry.id   AF-A0A0N9YIT7-F1
#
_cell.length_a   1.000
_cell.length_b   1.000
_cell.length_c   1.000
_cell.angle_alpha   90.00
_cell.angle_beta   90.00
_cell.angle_gamma   90.00
#
_symmetry.space_group_name_H-M   'P 1'
#
loop_
_entity.id
_entity.type
_entity.pdbx_description
1 polymer ?
#
loop_
_entity_poly.entity_id
_entity_poly.type
_entity_poly.pdbx_seq_one_letter_code
_entity_poly.pdbx_strand_id
1 'polypeptide(L)'
;MDVEHLTFGGPYPGFEVAKSLPPEFDWRKAKALGILIDGDLMAGGGEVDLTEVFDQSAHHPDDTYWFQGIGWLNPAEAASQDGKTFLAMCTPDPAKNDGRPRVFGVRGTEGSLRIWPGPYCGPADVVTLSFQPGQAALMLTADPLNGIPFENLTATGPYPGFNVARPLPNEFDWRTAKSAVLRVTNNDVTTWTRPTDLTPARTESAQHPEDTYWFQGFGWLNSSQVARHDGKDFLTACAQTK
;
A
#
# COMPACT_ATOMS: atom_id res chain seq x y z
N MET A 1 -1.85 11.35 6.69
CA MET A 1 -1.63 11.43 8.14
C MET A 1 -0.25 10.87 8.33
N ASP A 2 0.63 11.65 8.94
CA ASP A 2 2.02 11.28 9.09
C ASP A 2 2.18 10.65 10.47
N VAL A 3 2.89 9.53 10.51
CA VAL A 3 3.06 8.72 11.71
C VAL A 3 4.56 8.61 11.92
N GLU A 4 5.05 9.35 12.90
CA GLU A 4 6.48 9.34 13.23
C GLU A 4 6.82 8.21 14.20
N HIS A 5 5.91 7.88 15.12
CA HIS A 5 6.08 6.81 16.10
C HIS A 5 4.73 6.22 16.53
N LEU A 6 4.77 4.98 17.01
CA LEU A 6 3.62 4.28 17.60
C LEU A 6 3.99 3.82 19.01
N THR A 7 3.08 4.02 19.96
CA THR A 7 3.23 3.51 21.32
C THR A 7 2.41 2.24 21.48
N PHE A 8 3.04 1.17 21.97
CA PHE A 8 2.33 -0.07 22.23
C PHE A 8 1.36 0.10 23.40
N GLY A 9 0.08 -0.26 23.23
CA GLY A 9 -1.00 0.06 24.18
C GLY A 9 -1.69 1.40 23.92
N GLY A 10 -1.24 2.16 22.92
CA GLY A 10 -1.84 3.42 22.50
C GLY A 10 -1.37 4.63 23.33
N PRO A 11 -1.92 5.83 23.04
CA PRO A 11 -2.92 6.10 22.01
C PRO A 11 -2.37 5.88 20.58
N TYR A 12 -3.28 5.68 19.61
CA TYR A 12 -2.96 5.56 18.19
C TYR A 12 -3.60 6.72 17.42
N PRO A 13 -3.03 7.94 17.48
CA PRO A 13 -3.59 9.08 16.76
C PRO A 13 -3.79 8.73 15.29
N GLY A 14 -4.95 9.09 14.72
CA GLY A 14 -5.28 8.93 13.31
C GLY A 14 -5.33 7.50 12.76
N PHE A 15 -5.32 6.49 13.62
CA PHE A 15 -5.67 5.10 13.28
C PHE A 15 -6.91 4.64 14.03
N GLU A 16 -7.67 3.76 13.39
CA GLU A 16 -8.71 2.97 14.06
C GLU A 16 -8.21 1.56 14.32
N VAL A 17 -8.39 1.07 15.55
CA VAL A 17 -7.98 -0.29 15.92
C VAL A 17 -9.00 -1.28 15.37
N ALA A 18 -8.67 -1.93 14.25
CA ALA A 18 -9.52 -2.94 13.63
C ALA A 18 -9.65 -4.21 14.49
N LYS A 19 -8.55 -4.63 15.14
CA LYS A 19 -8.52 -5.76 16.07
C LYS A 19 -7.60 -5.42 17.23
N SER A 20 -8.16 -5.41 18.43
CA SER A 20 -7.38 -5.18 19.64
C SER A 20 -6.53 -6.40 19.98
N LEU A 21 -5.39 -6.15 20.65
CA LEU A 21 -4.61 -7.22 21.26
C LEU A 21 -5.39 -7.86 22.41
N PRO A 22 -5.14 -9.14 22.73
CA PRO A 22 -5.74 -9.78 23.90
C PRO A 22 -5.45 -8.99 25.19
N PRO A 23 -6.40 -8.89 26.14
CA PRO A 23 -6.19 -8.16 27.39
C PRO A 23 -4.97 -8.62 28.20
N GLU A 24 -4.61 -9.90 28.09
CA GLU A 24 -3.49 -10.55 28.77
C GLU A 24 -2.16 -10.45 28.01
N PHE A 25 -2.15 -9.82 26.82
CA PHE A 25 -0.94 -9.69 26.02
C PHE A 25 0.11 -8.83 26.74
N ASP A 26 1.30 -9.39 26.91
CA ASP A 26 2.44 -8.72 27.52
C ASP A 26 3.61 -8.69 26.53
N TRP A 27 3.82 -7.53 25.91
CA TRP A 27 4.88 -7.32 24.93
C TRP A 27 6.28 -7.57 25.51
N ARG A 28 6.46 -7.45 26.84
CA ARG A 28 7.75 -7.70 27.51
C ARG A 28 8.17 -9.16 27.52
N LYS A 29 7.25 -10.07 27.19
CA LYS A 29 7.53 -11.51 27.03
C LYS A 29 7.87 -11.88 25.58
N ALA A 30 7.72 -10.94 24.65
CA ALA A 30 8.07 -11.16 23.26
C ALA A 30 9.59 -11.12 23.09
N LYS A 31 10.12 -11.98 22.21
CA LYS A 31 11.55 -11.95 21.84
C LYS A 31 11.83 -10.98 20.71
N ALA A 32 10.87 -10.80 19.82
CA ALA A 32 10.96 -9.93 18.69
C ALA A 32 9.63 -9.21 18.46
N LEU A 33 9.69 -8.05 17.83
CA LEU A 33 8.56 -7.28 17.35
C LEU A 33 8.64 -7.16 15.83
N GLY A 34 7.63 -7.70 15.15
CA GLY A 34 7.42 -7.49 13.73
C GLY A 34 6.33 -6.42 13.51
N ILE A 35 6.58 -5.49 12.60
CA ILE A 35 5.58 -4.54 12.12
C ILE A 35 5.47 -4.64 10.61
N LEU A 36 4.25 -4.58 10.10
CA LEU A 36 3.94 -4.44 8.68
C LEU A 36 3.18 -3.13 8.52
N ILE A 37 3.67 -2.27 7.62
CA ILE A 37 2.98 -1.03 7.28
C ILE A 37 2.37 -1.18 5.90
N ASP A 38 1.05 -0.99 5.84
CA ASP A 38 0.35 -0.81 4.58
C ASP A 38 0.38 0.69 4.23
N GLY A 39 1.40 1.08 3.46
CA GLY A 39 1.75 2.47 3.18
C GLY A 39 2.19 2.70 1.74
N ASP A 40 2.39 3.98 1.39
CA ASP A 40 2.37 4.46 0.00
C ASP A 40 3.60 4.11 -0.86
N LEU A 41 4.63 3.50 -0.25
CA LEU A 41 5.97 3.44 -0.80
C LEU A 41 6.66 2.11 -0.46
N MET A 42 6.16 0.98 -0.95
CA MET A 42 6.85 -0.32 -0.83
C MET A 42 7.35 -0.61 0.61
N ALA A 43 6.63 -0.10 1.61
CA ALA A 43 7.07 -0.14 3.00
C ALA A 43 7.03 -1.60 3.44
N GLY A 44 8.21 -2.21 3.61
CA GLY A 44 8.36 -3.65 3.74
C GLY A 44 8.04 -4.21 5.12
N GLY A 45 7.66 -3.34 6.06
CA GLY A 45 7.70 -3.69 7.48
C GLY A 45 9.13 -3.95 7.96
N GLY A 46 9.26 -4.41 9.19
CA GLY A 46 10.54 -4.78 9.78
C GLY A 46 10.34 -5.64 11.02
N GLU A 47 11.36 -6.40 11.37
CA GLU A 47 11.43 -7.15 12.62
C GLU A 47 12.61 -6.65 13.44
N VAL A 48 12.41 -6.51 14.76
CA VAL A 48 13.44 -6.13 15.71
C VAL A 48 13.45 -7.13 16.88
N ASP A 49 14.63 -7.63 17.24
CA ASP A 49 14.90 -8.37 18.47
C ASP A 49 14.84 -7.39 19.66
N LEU A 50 14.06 -7.74 20.67
CA LEU A 50 13.79 -6.87 21.81
C LEU A 50 14.80 -7.03 22.94
N THR A 51 15.74 -7.97 22.86
CA THR A 51 16.73 -8.22 23.92
C THR A 51 17.53 -6.95 24.24
N GLU A 52 18.10 -6.32 23.22
CA GLU A 52 18.86 -5.07 23.40
C GLU A 52 17.99 -3.93 23.92
N VAL A 53 16.73 -3.85 23.45
CA VAL A 53 15.77 -2.84 23.89
C VAL A 53 15.52 -2.99 25.39
N PHE A 54 15.26 -4.21 25.87
CA PHE A 54 15.02 -4.47 27.28
C PHE A 54 16.24 -4.20 28.16
N ASP A 55 17.43 -4.56 27.69
CA ASP A 55 18.65 -4.47 28.48
C ASP A 55 19.22 -3.04 28.52
N GLN A 56 19.08 -2.28 27.43
CA GLN A 56 19.79 -1.02 27.26
C GLN A 56 18.91 0.23 27.22
N SER A 57 17.59 0.15 26.95
CA SER A 57 16.74 1.36 26.85
C SER A 57 16.95 2.38 27.99
N ALA A 58 17.06 1.92 29.24
CA ALA A 58 17.22 2.79 30.40
C ALA A 58 18.59 3.50 30.49
N HIS A 59 19.57 3.08 29.70
CA HIS A 59 20.91 3.68 29.62
C HIS A 59 21.05 4.69 28.47
N HIS A 60 20.00 4.87 27.66
CA HIS A 60 19.98 5.77 26.53
C HIS A 60 18.95 6.90 26.74
N PRO A 61 19.14 8.07 26.08
CA PRO A 61 18.16 9.16 26.14
C PRO A 61 16.78 8.75 25.64
N ASP A 62 15.73 9.33 26.23
CA ASP A 62 14.32 9.02 25.92
C ASP A 62 13.93 9.28 24.45
N ASP A 63 14.69 10.11 23.73
CA ASP A 63 14.47 10.43 22.32
C ASP A 63 15.28 9.57 21.35
N THR A 64 15.94 8.52 21.85
CA THR A 64 16.69 7.57 21.03
C THR A 64 15.98 6.23 20.91
N TYR A 65 16.12 5.61 19.74
CA TYR A 65 15.47 4.37 19.37
C TYR A 65 16.50 3.35 18.91
N TRP A 66 16.29 2.09 19.26
CA TRP A 66 17.15 1.01 18.79
C TRP A 66 16.86 0.67 17.32
N PHE A 67 17.85 0.88 16.46
CA PHE A 67 17.88 0.40 15.08
C PHE A 67 18.76 -0.85 15.03
N GLN A 68 18.13 -2.03 14.93
CA GLN A 68 18.85 -3.30 14.98
C GLN A 68 19.98 -3.38 13.95
N GLY A 69 21.17 -3.75 14.45
CA GLY A 69 22.39 -3.84 13.64
C GLY A 69 23.06 -2.50 13.34
N ILE A 70 22.47 -1.38 13.76
CA ILE A 70 22.99 -0.02 13.56
C ILE A 70 23.36 0.62 14.90
N GLY A 71 22.42 0.68 15.85
CA GLY A 71 22.63 1.33 17.14
C GLY A 71 21.41 2.12 17.65
N TRP A 72 21.61 2.81 18.77
CA TRP A 72 20.65 3.78 19.31
C TRP A 72 20.78 5.11 18.56
N LEU A 73 19.71 5.54 17.89
CA LEU A 73 19.68 6.76 17.10
C LEU A 73 18.50 7.65 17.49
N ASN A 74 18.69 8.95 17.53
CA ASN A 74 17.57 9.90 17.56
C ASN A 74 16.97 10.10 16.14
N PRO A 75 15.80 10.75 15.99
CA PRO A 75 15.17 10.95 14.69
C PRO A 75 16.03 11.69 13.65
N ALA A 76 16.83 12.68 14.07
CA ALA A 76 17.69 13.43 13.16
C ALA A 76 18.86 12.58 12.65
N GLU A 77 19.47 11.78 13.53
CA GLU A 77 20.52 10.83 13.17
C GLU A 77 19.99 9.76 12.22
N ALA A 78 18.82 9.18 12.51
CA ALA A 78 18.16 8.22 11.65
C ALA A 78 17.88 8.80 10.27
N ALA A 79 17.29 9.99 10.18
CA ALA A 79 17.02 10.68 8.91
C ALA A 79 18.31 10.99 8.12
N SER A 80 19.42 11.29 8.81
CA SER A 80 20.70 11.56 8.15
C SER A 80 21.34 10.32 7.53
N GLN A 81 21.00 9.15 8.07
CA GLN A 81 21.56 7.83 7.77
C GLN A 81 20.69 7.00 6.82
N ASP A 82 19.39 7.28 6.78
CA ASP A 82 18.42 6.67 5.87
C ASP A 82 18.81 6.88 4.39
N GLY A 83 18.68 5.82 3.59
CA GLY A 83 19.11 5.75 2.20
C GLY A 83 20.63 5.66 2.00
N LYS A 84 21.44 5.75 3.06
CA LYS A 84 22.91 5.68 2.99
C LYS A 84 23.48 4.45 3.69
N THR A 85 23.01 4.18 4.90
CA THR A 85 23.53 3.12 5.78
C THR A 85 22.49 2.04 6.03
N PHE A 86 21.23 2.42 6.09
CA PHE A 86 20.07 1.53 6.12
C PHE A 86 18.91 2.19 5.37
N LEU A 87 17.82 1.45 5.20
CA LEU A 87 16.55 2.00 4.72
C LEU A 87 15.57 2.02 5.88
N ALA A 88 15.04 3.19 6.20
CA ALA A 88 13.92 3.28 7.12
C ALA A 88 12.70 2.57 6.53
N MET A 89 11.80 2.12 7.39
CA MET A 89 10.68 1.24 7.01
C MET A 89 9.79 1.78 5.88
N CYS A 90 9.65 3.10 5.76
CA CYS A 90 8.83 3.74 4.72
C CYS A 90 9.66 4.29 3.55
N THR A 91 10.97 4.03 3.52
CA THR A 91 11.88 4.51 2.47
C THR A 91 11.87 3.51 1.31
N PRO A 92 11.58 3.97 0.08
CA PRO A 92 11.59 3.09 -1.09
C PRO A 92 12.94 2.37 -1.23
N ASP A 93 12.90 1.05 -1.34
CA ASP A 93 14.10 0.25 -1.61
C ASP A 93 14.54 0.46 -3.07
N PRO A 94 15.68 1.12 -3.34
CA PRO A 94 16.15 1.36 -4.69
C PRO A 94 16.53 0.07 -5.42
N ALA A 95 16.86 -1.01 -4.72
CA ALA A 95 17.14 -2.31 -5.36
C ALA A 95 15.86 -3.00 -5.85
N LYS A 96 14.72 -2.69 -5.25
CA LYS A 96 13.39 -3.16 -5.69
C LYS A 96 12.71 -2.21 -6.66
N ASN A 97 13.27 -1.02 -6.86
CA ASN A 97 12.77 -0.01 -7.76
C ASN A 97 13.59 -0.05 -9.06
N ASP A 98 13.05 -0.65 -10.11
CA ASP A 98 13.67 -0.71 -11.44
C ASP A 98 13.70 0.64 -12.18
N GLY A 99 13.47 1.74 -11.45
CA GLY A 99 13.37 3.11 -11.95
C GLY A 99 12.02 3.42 -12.61
N ARG A 100 11.18 2.42 -12.89
CA ARG A 100 9.87 2.60 -13.53
C ARG A 100 8.79 2.65 -12.45
N PRO A 101 7.91 3.67 -12.44
CA PRO A 101 6.83 3.72 -11.48
C PRO A 101 5.85 2.56 -11.74
N ARG A 102 5.38 1.91 -10.68
CA ARG A 102 4.26 0.98 -10.78
C ARG A 102 2.95 1.75 -10.65
N VAL A 103 2.05 1.59 -11.61
CA VAL A 103 0.81 2.37 -11.74
C VAL A 103 -0.38 1.48 -12.12
N PHE A 104 -1.58 2.03 -11.97
CA PHE A 104 -2.83 1.42 -12.44
C PHE A 104 -3.70 2.49 -13.10
N GLY A 105 -4.68 2.05 -13.88
CA GLY A 105 -5.64 2.92 -14.56
C GLY A 105 -6.86 3.16 -13.70
N VAL A 106 -7.37 4.40 -13.69
CA VAL A 106 -8.65 4.76 -13.06
C VAL A 106 -9.59 5.43 -14.06
N ARG A 107 -10.89 5.19 -13.92
CA ARG A 107 -11.93 5.88 -14.69
C ARG A 107 -13.17 6.09 -13.85
N GLY A 108 -13.68 7.32 -13.80
CA GLY A 108 -14.98 7.62 -13.23
C GLY A 108 -16.10 7.28 -14.21
N THR A 109 -17.14 6.61 -13.73
CA THR A 109 -18.42 6.44 -14.43
C THR A 109 -19.55 7.03 -13.60
N GLU A 110 -20.78 7.06 -14.14
CA GLU A 110 -21.95 7.40 -13.33
C GLU A 110 -22.00 6.52 -12.08
N GLY A 111 -21.89 7.14 -10.91
CA GLY A 111 -21.96 6.45 -9.62
C GLY A 111 -20.70 5.70 -9.15
N SER A 112 -19.74 5.33 -10.02
CA SER A 112 -18.66 4.43 -9.60
C SER A 112 -17.27 4.77 -10.17
N LEU A 113 -16.25 4.17 -9.55
CA LEU A 113 -14.85 4.26 -9.96
C LEU A 113 -14.40 2.90 -10.48
N ARG A 114 -14.02 2.83 -11.75
CA ARG A 114 -13.39 1.67 -12.36
C ARG A 114 -11.89 1.73 -12.16
N ILE A 115 -11.32 0.59 -11.80
CA ILE A 115 -9.91 0.35 -11.54
C ILE A 115 -9.45 -0.68 -12.55
N TRP A 116 -8.40 -0.36 -13.28
CA TRP A 116 -7.77 -1.27 -14.23
C TRP A 116 -6.33 -1.52 -13.82
N PRO A 117 -5.99 -2.71 -13.32
CA PRO A 117 -4.65 -2.99 -12.84
C PRO A 117 -3.62 -3.21 -13.95
N GLY A 118 -4.07 -3.34 -15.20
CA GLY A 118 -3.25 -3.65 -16.37
C GLY A 118 -3.63 -4.97 -17.03
N PRO A 119 -3.03 -5.30 -18.19
CA PRO A 119 -3.41 -6.45 -19.02
C PRO A 119 -2.97 -7.82 -18.46
N TYR A 120 -2.19 -7.87 -17.40
CA TYR A 120 -1.53 -9.11 -16.94
C TYR A 120 -1.60 -9.38 -15.44
N CYS A 121 -2.71 -9.04 -14.78
CA CYS A 121 -2.95 -9.60 -13.47
C CYS A 121 -3.49 -11.02 -13.61
N GLY A 122 -2.59 -12.00 -13.47
CA GLY A 122 -2.96 -13.39 -13.24
C GLY A 122 -3.82 -13.57 -11.98
N PRO A 123 -4.02 -14.81 -11.52
CA PRO A 123 -4.84 -15.07 -10.34
C PRO A 123 -4.31 -14.28 -9.13
N ALA A 124 -5.14 -13.38 -8.60
CA ALA A 124 -4.82 -12.60 -7.40
C ALA A 124 -5.45 -13.25 -6.16
N ASP A 125 -4.66 -13.39 -5.11
CA ASP A 125 -5.07 -13.96 -3.82
C ASP A 125 -5.71 -12.87 -2.94
N VAL A 126 -5.11 -11.68 -2.94
CA VAL A 126 -5.57 -10.53 -2.18
C VAL A 126 -5.50 -9.27 -3.03
N VAL A 127 -6.56 -8.47 -3.02
CA VAL A 127 -6.58 -7.12 -3.62
C VAL A 127 -6.96 -6.12 -2.55
N THR A 128 -6.12 -5.11 -2.34
CA THR A 128 -6.44 -3.98 -1.46
C THR A 128 -6.45 -2.69 -2.25
N LEU A 129 -7.55 -1.94 -2.15
CA LEU A 129 -7.69 -0.61 -2.74
C LEU A 129 -7.88 0.40 -1.61
N SER A 130 -6.87 1.22 -1.39
CA SER A 130 -6.81 2.20 -0.30
C SER A 130 -7.00 3.62 -0.82
N PHE A 131 -7.78 4.43 -0.12
CA PHE A 131 -8.13 5.80 -0.48
C PHE A 131 -7.60 6.81 0.54
N GLN A 132 -7.12 7.95 0.04
CA GLN A 132 -6.56 9.04 0.84
C GLN A 132 -7.24 10.37 0.49
N PRO A 133 -7.34 11.35 1.41
CA PRO A 133 -7.05 11.24 2.85
C PRO A 133 -8.19 10.49 3.57
N GLY A 134 -7.85 9.66 4.59
CA GLY A 134 -8.87 9.03 5.44
C GLY A 134 -8.83 7.50 5.59
N GLN A 135 -7.78 6.81 5.13
CA GLN A 135 -7.56 5.36 5.33
C GLN A 135 -8.80 4.46 5.05
N ALA A 136 -9.68 4.85 4.12
CA ALA A 136 -10.75 3.97 3.67
C ALA A 136 -10.15 2.93 2.73
N ALA A 137 -10.35 1.64 2.98
CA ALA A 137 -9.74 0.61 2.18
C ALA A 137 -10.65 -0.60 1.98
N LEU A 138 -10.86 -0.95 0.71
CA LEU A 138 -11.49 -2.21 0.30
C LEU A 138 -10.42 -3.31 0.34
N MET A 139 -10.73 -4.45 0.97
CA MET A 139 -9.90 -5.65 0.91
C MET A 139 -10.73 -6.82 0.39
N LEU A 140 -10.25 -7.40 -0.70
CA LEU A 140 -10.82 -8.58 -1.35
C LEU A 140 -9.85 -9.74 -1.22
N THR A 141 -10.38 -10.94 -1.01
CA THR A 141 -9.61 -12.19 -0.93
C THR A 141 -10.23 -13.24 -1.82
N ALA A 142 -9.44 -13.90 -2.66
CA ALA A 142 -9.87 -15.06 -3.43
C ALA A 142 -9.74 -16.34 -2.61
N ASP A 143 -10.42 -17.41 -3.04
CA ASP A 143 -10.13 -18.75 -2.57
C ASP A 143 -8.72 -19.15 -3.08
N PRO A 144 -7.78 -19.57 -2.19
CA PRO A 144 -6.42 -19.95 -2.58
C PRO A 144 -6.37 -21.07 -3.62
N LEU A 145 -7.41 -21.90 -3.72
CA LEU A 145 -7.49 -22.98 -4.70
C LEU A 145 -8.04 -22.51 -6.06
N ASN A 146 -8.64 -21.33 -6.12
CA ASN A 146 -9.37 -20.80 -7.26
C ASN A 146 -9.07 -19.30 -7.45
N GLY A 147 -7.79 -18.94 -7.56
CA GLY A 147 -7.39 -17.56 -7.80
C GLY A 147 -8.08 -16.96 -9.04
N ILE A 148 -8.52 -15.70 -8.94
CA ILE A 148 -9.41 -15.07 -9.91
C ILE A 148 -8.62 -14.14 -10.85
N PRO A 149 -8.81 -14.22 -12.18
CA PRO A 149 -8.23 -13.25 -13.11
C PRO A 149 -8.67 -11.83 -12.74
N PHE A 150 -7.71 -10.96 -12.43
CA PHE A 150 -7.99 -9.61 -12.00
C PHE A 150 -7.90 -8.64 -13.19
N GLU A 151 -8.91 -8.67 -14.06
CA GLU A 151 -8.90 -7.86 -15.29
C GLU A 151 -9.36 -6.43 -15.07
N ASN A 152 -10.37 -6.22 -14.22
CA ASN A 152 -10.86 -4.90 -13.82
C ASN A 152 -11.65 -5.01 -12.50
N LEU A 153 -11.79 -3.89 -11.80
CA LEU A 153 -12.55 -3.78 -10.57
C LEU A 153 -13.40 -2.52 -10.59
N THR A 154 -14.66 -2.65 -10.17
CA THR A 154 -15.49 -1.49 -9.83
C THR A 154 -15.42 -1.30 -8.32
N ALA A 155 -15.02 -0.11 -7.83
CA ALA A 155 -14.74 0.12 -6.41
C ALA A 155 -15.91 -0.21 -5.49
N THR A 156 -17.16 -0.09 -5.98
CA THR A 156 -18.40 -0.39 -5.25
C THR A 156 -19.00 -1.76 -5.58
N GLY A 157 -18.27 -2.60 -6.31
CA GLY A 157 -18.71 -3.92 -6.74
C GLY A 157 -19.58 -3.91 -8.00
N PRO A 158 -20.06 -5.09 -8.44
CA PRO A 158 -19.86 -6.40 -7.81
C PRO A 158 -18.41 -6.91 -7.88
N TYR A 159 -18.05 -7.88 -7.04
CA TYR A 159 -16.72 -8.52 -7.01
C TYR A 159 -16.82 -10.04 -7.29
N PRO A 160 -17.11 -10.46 -8.53
CA PRO A 160 -17.24 -11.88 -8.84
C PRO A 160 -15.97 -12.66 -8.48
N GLY A 161 -16.13 -13.77 -7.77
CA GLY A 161 -15.02 -14.66 -7.38
C GLY A 161 -14.21 -14.21 -6.15
N PHE A 162 -14.37 -12.96 -5.69
CA PHE A 162 -13.72 -12.47 -4.48
C PHE A 162 -14.67 -12.47 -3.28
N ASN A 163 -14.14 -12.84 -2.11
CA ASN A 163 -14.77 -12.55 -0.83
C ASN A 163 -14.39 -11.13 -0.37
N VAL A 164 -15.35 -10.38 0.15
CA VAL A 164 -15.08 -9.06 0.73
C VAL A 164 -14.61 -9.25 2.18
N ALA A 165 -13.29 -9.24 2.39
CA ALA A 165 -12.70 -9.36 3.72
C ALA A 165 -12.84 -8.06 4.53
N ARG A 166 -12.75 -6.90 3.85
CA ARG A 166 -13.02 -5.58 4.43
C ARG A 166 -13.78 -4.72 3.43
N PRO A 167 -15.05 -4.37 3.68
CA PRO A 167 -15.79 -3.45 2.81
C PRO A 167 -15.29 -2.02 2.98
N LEU A 168 -15.57 -1.17 2.00
CA LEU A 168 -15.48 0.28 2.20
C LEU A 168 -16.49 0.72 3.26
N PRO A 169 -16.22 1.81 4.01
CA PRO A 169 -17.18 2.36 4.95
C PRO A 169 -18.54 2.62 4.30
N ASN A 170 -19.61 2.48 5.08
CA ASN A 170 -20.94 2.91 4.62
C ASN A 170 -20.90 4.40 4.24
N GLU A 171 -21.58 4.76 3.16
CA GLU A 171 -21.60 6.13 2.62
C GLU A 171 -20.26 6.65 2.08
N PHE A 172 -19.25 5.79 1.93
CA PHE A 172 -17.98 6.18 1.31
C PHE A 172 -18.19 6.68 -0.12
N ASP A 173 -17.82 7.94 -0.37
CA ASP A 173 -17.79 8.53 -1.71
C ASP A 173 -16.33 8.69 -2.17
N TRP A 174 -15.93 7.88 -3.14
CA TRP A 174 -14.59 7.94 -3.73
C TRP A 174 -14.24 9.34 -4.30
N ARG A 175 -15.25 10.17 -4.60
CA ARG A 175 -15.02 11.51 -5.14
C ARG A 175 -14.40 12.45 -4.11
N THR A 176 -14.54 12.18 -2.82
CA THR A 176 -13.92 12.97 -1.76
C THR A 176 -12.47 12.57 -1.51
N ALA A 177 -12.04 11.41 -2.02
CA ALA A 177 -10.67 10.96 -1.93
C ALA A 177 -9.78 11.72 -2.93
N LYS A 178 -8.62 12.19 -2.48
CA LYS A 178 -7.57 12.77 -3.32
C LYS A 178 -6.92 11.72 -4.22
N SER A 179 -6.53 10.58 -3.65
CA SER A 179 -5.76 9.54 -4.33
C SER A 179 -6.20 8.15 -3.94
N ALA A 180 -5.86 7.18 -4.79
CA ALA A 180 -6.01 5.75 -4.51
C ALA A 180 -4.69 5.01 -4.73
N VAL A 181 -4.48 3.96 -3.93
CA VAL A 181 -3.35 3.04 -4.00
C VAL A 181 -3.91 1.64 -4.21
N LEU A 182 -3.37 0.90 -5.18
CA LEU A 182 -3.71 -0.47 -5.44
C LEU A 182 -2.58 -1.39 -4.99
N ARG A 183 -2.94 -2.41 -4.22
CA ARG A 183 -2.08 -3.50 -3.80
C ARG A 183 -2.67 -4.80 -4.29
N VAL A 184 -1.84 -5.62 -4.92
CA VAL A 184 -2.22 -6.95 -5.40
C VAL A 184 -1.24 -7.97 -4.86
N THR A 185 -1.74 -9.06 -4.28
CA THR A 185 -0.94 -10.19 -3.83
C THR A 185 -1.25 -11.39 -4.70
N ASN A 186 -0.21 -11.99 -5.28
CA ASN A 186 -0.29 -13.19 -6.12
C ASN A 186 0.86 -14.13 -5.73
N ASN A 187 0.58 -15.39 -5.42
CA ASN A 187 1.59 -16.40 -5.07
C ASN A 187 2.53 -15.89 -3.95
N ASP A 188 1.96 -15.36 -2.88
CA ASP A 188 2.67 -14.76 -1.73
C ASP A 188 3.52 -13.51 -2.04
N VAL A 189 3.53 -13.03 -3.29
CA VAL A 189 4.21 -11.79 -3.69
C VAL A 189 3.22 -10.64 -3.71
N THR A 190 3.49 -9.61 -2.93
CA THR A 190 2.71 -8.36 -2.95
C THR A 190 3.37 -7.31 -3.83
N THR A 191 2.61 -6.75 -4.77
CA THR A 191 3.00 -5.56 -5.54
C THR A 191 2.20 -4.32 -5.10
N TRP A 192 2.88 -3.17 -5.13
CA TRP A 192 2.33 -1.88 -4.73
C TRP A 192 2.41 -0.88 -5.87
N THR A 193 1.31 -0.19 -6.15
CA THR A 193 1.33 0.96 -7.06
C THR A 193 1.64 2.25 -6.32
N ARG A 194 2.13 3.26 -7.03
CA ARG A 194 2.13 4.63 -6.53
C ARG A 194 0.69 5.17 -6.36
N PRO A 195 0.49 6.25 -5.59
CA PRO A 195 -0.75 7.00 -5.59
C PRO A 195 -1.18 7.37 -6.99
N THR A 196 -2.44 7.10 -7.30
CA THR A 196 -3.09 7.67 -8.47
C THR A 196 -3.99 8.80 -8.02
N ASP A 197 -3.75 10.01 -8.53
CA ASP A 197 -4.62 11.16 -8.32
C ASP A 197 -5.98 10.87 -8.97
N LEU A 198 -7.05 10.99 -8.20
CA LEU A 198 -8.42 10.73 -8.66
C LEU A 198 -9.07 11.96 -9.31
N THR A 199 -8.41 13.12 -9.31
CA THR A 199 -8.93 14.35 -9.92
C THR A 199 -9.25 14.16 -11.39
N PRO A 200 -8.34 13.63 -12.24
CA PRO A 200 -8.65 13.43 -13.66
C PRO A 200 -9.82 12.47 -13.87
N ALA A 201 -9.90 11.39 -13.08
CA ALA A 201 -11.04 10.47 -13.13
C ALA A 201 -12.37 11.16 -12.80
N ARG A 202 -12.40 12.15 -11.90
CA ARG A 202 -13.62 12.91 -11.60
C ARG A 202 -13.99 13.92 -12.68
N THR A 203 -13.01 14.64 -13.23
CA THR A 203 -13.26 15.84 -14.04
C THR A 203 -13.19 15.59 -15.54
N GLU A 204 -12.46 14.56 -15.96
CA GLU A 204 -12.10 14.37 -17.37
C GLU A 204 -12.68 13.08 -17.97
N SER A 205 -13.10 12.08 -17.18
CA SER A 205 -13.54 10.77 -17.72
C SER A 205 -14.55 10.86 -18.88
N ALA A 206 -15.53 11.76 -18.79
CA ALA A 206 -16.55 11.94 -19.82
C ALA A 206 -16.03 12.57 -21.13
N GLN A 207 -14.83 13.16 -21.11
CA GLN A 207 -14.17 13.80 -22.24
C GLN A 207 -13.28 12.82 -23.03
N HIS A 208 -13.07 11.61 -22.50
CA HIS A 208 -12.19 10.60 -23.07
C HIS A 208 -12.96 9.36 -23.52
N PRO A 209 -12.49 8.65 -24.57
CA PRO A 209 -13.12 7.42 -25.06
C PRO A 209 -13.35 6.40 -23.95
N GLU A 210 -14.46 5.64 -24.01
CA GLU A 210 -14.88 4.73 -22.93
C GLU A 210 -13.87 3.63 -22.58
N ASP A 211 -13.01 3.26 -23.53
CA ASP A 211 -11.97 2.24 -23.40
C ASP A 211 -10.64 2.77 -22.83
N THR A 212 -10.59 4.04 -22.42
CA THR A 212 -9.39 4.67 -21.85
C THR A 212 -9.47 4.83 -20.33
N TYR A 213 -8.33 4.79 -19.67
CA TYR A 213 -8.19 5.01 -18.23
C TYR A 213 -7.09 6.04 -17.98
N TRP A 214 -7.24 6.84 -16.92
CA TRP A 214 -6.18 7.71 -16.44
C TRP A 214 -5.10 6.89 -15.74
N PHE A 215 -3.88 6.91 -16.29
CA PHE A 215 -2.68 6.37 -15.67
C PHE A 215 -1.84 7.53 -15.10
N GLN A 216 -1.56 7.48 -13.80
CA GLN A 216 -0.85 8.57 -13.11
C GLN A 216 0.48 8.91 -13.79
N GLY A 217 0.59 10.14 -14.29
CA GLY A 217 1.80 10.64 -14.95
C GLY A 217 1.95 10.24 -16.42
N PHE A 218 1.03 9.44 -16.98
CA PHE A 218 1.08 8.94 -18.35
C PHE A 218 -0.15 9.28 -19.20
N GLY A 219 -1.22 9.79 -18.57
CA GLY A 219 -2.39 10.28 -19.29
C GLY A 219 -3.50 9.23 -19.46
N TRP A 220 -4.45 9.55 -20.34
CA TRP A 220 -5.54 8.67 -20.71
C TRP A 220 -5.10 7.65 -21.75
N LEU A 221 -5.04 6.38 -21.37
CA LEU A 221 -4.52 5.29 -22.19
C LEU A 221 -5.54 4.16 -22.34
N ASN A 222 -5.64 3.58 -23.53
CA ASN A 222 -6.33 2.31 -23.77
C ASN A 222 -5.37 1.10 -23.67
N SER A 223 -5.92 -0.10 -23.82
CA SER A 223 -5.19 -1.37 -23.72
C SER A 223 -3.95 -1.44 -24.63
N SER A 224 -4.09 -0.99 -25.88
CA SER A 224 -3.00 -1.02 -26.85
C SER A 224 -1.87 -0.03 -26.52
N GLN A 225 -2.21 1.12 -25.94
CA GLN A 225 -1.25 2.12 -25.51
C GLN A 225 -0.49 1.63 -24.28
N VAL A 226 -1.20 1.10 -23.29
CA VAL A 226 -0.57 0.53 -22.08
C VAL A 226 0.40 -0.59 -22.46
N ALA A 227 0.03 -1.49 -23.37
CA ALA A 227 0.92 -2.57 -23.83
C ALA A 227 2.23 -2.06 -24.47
N ARG A 228 2.28 -0.81 -24.96
CA ARG A 228 3.51 -0.20 -25.49
C ARG A 228 4.38 0.45 -24.41
N HIS A 229 3.80 0.83 -23.28
CA HIS A 229 4.47 1.50 -22.17
C HIS A 229 4.86 0.55 -21.04
N ASP A 230 4.09 -0.52 -20.83
CA ASP A 230 4.30 -1.49 -19.74
C ASP A 230 5.61 -2.25 -19.92
N GLY A 231 6.45 -2.24 -18.88
CA GLY A 231 7.81 -2.77 -18.92
C GLY A 231 8.82 -1.86 -19.63
N LYS A 232 8.44 -0.66 -20.08
CA LYS A 232 9.35 0.30 -20.71
C LYS A 232 9.37 1.63 -19.96
N ASP A 233 8.22 2.28 -19.85
CA ASP A 233 8.07 3.62 -19.27
C ASP A 233 7.46 3.56 -17.87
N PHE A 234 6.62 2.55 -17.62
CA PHE A 234 6.08 2.20 -16.30
C PHE A 234 5.86 0.69 -16.17
N LEU A 235 5.49 0.25 -14.98
CA LEU A 235 4.96 -1.09 -14.74
C LEU A 235 3.48 -1.02 -14.39
N THR A 236 2.64 -1.86 -15.00
CA THR A 236 1.28 -2.06 -14.50
C THR A 236 1.29 -2.80 -13.15
N ALA A 237 0.16 -2.83 -12.43
CA ALA A 237 0.12 -3.30 -11.05
C ALA A 237 0.66 -4.74 -10.86
N CYS A 238 0.44 -5.62 -11.84
CA CYS A 238 0.94 -7.00 -11.80
C CYS A 238 2.07 -7.31 -12.79
N ALA A 239 2.62 -6.29 -13.46
CA ALA A 239 3.74 -6.50 -14.37
C ALA A 239 4.96 -7.07 -13.63
N GLN A 240 5.58 -8.10 -14.19
CA GLN A 240 6.81 -8.67 -13.66
C GLN A 240 7.98 -7.72 -13.96
N THR A 241 8.82 -7.45 -12.96
CA THR A 241 10.11 -6.80 -13.16
C THR A 241 11.00 -7.77 -13.93
N LYS A 242 11.33 -7.46 -15.19
CA LYS A 242 12.33 -8.19 -15.97
C LYS A 242 13.74 -7.78 -15.59
#